data_AF-A0A1F8KP60-F1
#
_entry.id   AF-A0A1F8KP60-F1
#
_cell.length_a   1.000
_cell.length_b   1.000
_cell.length_c   1.000
_cell.angle_alpha   90.00
_cell.angle_beta   90.00
_cell.angle_gamma   90.00
#
_symmetry.space_group_name_H-M   'P 1'
#
loop_
_entity.id
_entity.type
_entity.pdbx_description
1 polymer ?
#
loop_
_entity_poly.entity_id
_entity_poly.type
_entity_poly.pdbx_seq_one_letter_code
_entity_poly.pdbx_strand_id
1 'polypeptide(L)'
;MWSGSVLIYLHEENMEKKSWFDSGRLEVIVAILIALVSLTTALVVWRINVVGSNSDDIVHTGLIDAIKKQTYANEDWRKLYEEATYARDYSIYLAGVRAMENSENTAQSAQAANLRQYLLPSLQLLSSPLGTESKYLKADGSYDLDKRYADLEGDTTEFSTLDPQGKFDLAKSYFSQKRWESIGLILLAVSLLWLTLSEITSKWMTSVTLLLGLGIYMAGLIWFIAVEGLFFLSRGGAL
;
A
#
# COMPACT_ATOMS: atom_id res chain seq x y z
N MET A 1 -86.45 -40.66 48.40
CA MET A 1 -85.78 -39.56 49.12
C MET A 1 -84.30 -39.61 48.76
N TRP A 2 -83.84 -38.55 48.07
CA TRP A 2 -82.45 -38.10 47.88
C TRP A 2 -81.46 -39.06 47.21
N SER A 3 -81.15 -38.93 45.91
CA SER A 3 -80.48 -37.80 45.20
C SER A 3 -78.96 -37.88 45.28
N GLY A 4 -78.38 -38.36 44.17
CA GLY A 4 -77.23 -37.79 43.44
C GLY A 4 -75.98 -37.34 44.20
N SER A 5 -74.84 -37.93 43.82
CA SER A 5 -73.58 -37.20 43.64
C SER A 5 -72.66 -38.02 42.74
N VAL A 6 -72.80 -37.84 41.43
CA VAL A 6 -71.79 -38.21 40.44
C VAL A 6 -70.65 -37.21 40.60
N LEU A 7 -69.54 -37.66 41.19
CA LEU A 7 -68.31 -36.89 41.32
C LEU A 7 -67.61 -36.87 39.96
N ILE A 8 -67.88 -35.82 39.19
CA ILE A 8 -67.18 -35.48 37.96
C ILE A 8 -65.75 -35.08 38.35
N TYR A 9 -64.78 -35.93 38.03
CA TYR A 9 -63.37 -35.57 38.00
C TYR A 9 -63.16 -34.52 36.92
N LEU A 10 -63.07 -33.25 37.30
CA LEU A 10 -62.52 -32.21 36.45
C LEU A 10 -61.02 -32.46 36.33
N HIS A 11 -60.63 -33.01 35.19
CA HIS A 11 -59.25 -33.06 34.74
C HIS A 11 -58.86 -31.62 34.36
N GLU A 12 -58.29 -30.90 35.32
CA GLU A 12 -57.72 -29.58 35.10
C GLU A 12 -56.41 -29.75 34.34
N GLU A 13 -56.54 -29.81 33.02
CA GLU A 13 -55.44 -29.85 32.07
C GLU A 13 -54.73 -28.49 32.15
N ASN A 14 -53.80 -28.37 33.09
CA ASN A 14 -52.86 -27.27 33.17
C ASN A 14 -52.04 -27.27 31.87
N MET A 15 -52.50 -26.49 30.90
CA MET A 15 -51.70 -26.07 29.76
C MET A 15 -50.53 -25.23 30.31
N GLU A 16 -49.44 -25.91 30.67
CA GLU A 16 -48.13 -25.33 30.83
C GLU A 16 -47.83 -24.53 29.56
N LYS A 17 -48.05 -23.23 29.62
CA LYS A 17 -47.49 -22.29 28.65
C LYS A 17 -45.98 -22.46 28.71
N LYS A 18 -45.46 -23.28 27.80
CA LYS A 18 -44.04 -23.56 27.61
C LYS A 18 -43.34 -22.24 27.33
N SER A 19 -42.89 -21.61 28.42
CA SER A 19 -42.21 -20.32 28.39
C SER A 19 -40.98 -20.45 27.51
N TRP A 20 -40.77 -19.49 26.62
CA TRP A 20 -39.56 -19.39 25.81
C TRP A 20 -38.27 -19.30 26.65
N PHE A 21 -38.41 -19.04 27.96
CA PHE A 21 -37.34 -18.92 28.95
C PHE A 21 -37.11 -20.18 29.79
N ASP A 22 -37.37 -21.37 29.23
CA ASP A 22 -36.95 -22.61 29.89
C ASP A 22 -35.42 -22.67 29.94
N SER A 23 -34.83 -22.92 31.12
CA SER A 23 -33.40 -22.67 31.37
C SER A 23 -32.49 -23.45 30.44
N GLY A 24 -32.86 -24.68 30.10
CA GLY A 24 -32.10 -25.51 29.16
C GLY A 24 -32.15 -25.01 27.72
N ARG A 25 -33.22 -24.33 27.29
CA ARG A 25 -33.29 -23.76 25.93
C ARG A 25 -32.42 -22.51 25.81
N LEU A 26 -32.40 -21.68 26.84
CA LEU A 26 -31.60 -20.46 26.86
C LEU A 26 -30.10 -20.77 26.84
N GLU A 27 -29.66 -21.77 27.61
CA GLU A 27 -28.28 -22.24 27.63
C GLU A 27 -27.82 -22.71 26.24
N VAL A 28 -28.63 -23.51 25.55
CA VAL A 28 -28.35 -23.95 24.17
C VAL A 28 -28.27 -22.77 23.21
N ILE A 29 -29.15 -21.77 23.33
CA ILE A 29 -29.13 -20.56 22.48
C ILE A 29 -27.83 -19.76 22.71
N VAL A 30 -27.42 -19.56 23.96
CA VAL A 30 -26.18 -18.85 24.31
C VAL A 30 -24.97 -19.58 23.73
N ALA A 31 -24.89 -20.90 23.88
CA ALA A 31 -23.80 -21.71 23.32
C ALA A 31 -23.72 -21.57 21.79
N ILE A 32 -24.86 -21.61 21.09
CA ILE A 32 -24.92 -21.40 19.63
C ILE A 32 -24.44 -19.99 19.26
N LEU A 33 -24.85 -18.96 20.01
CA LEU A 33 -24.40 -17.59 19.77
C LEU A 33 -22.88 -17.44 19.97
N ILE A 34 -22.32 -18.02 21.03
CA ILE A 34 -20.87 -18.02 21.26
C ILE A 34 -20.13 -18.71 20.10
N ALA A 35 -20.63 -19.84 19.61
CA ALA A 35 -20.06 -20.54 18.46
C ALA A 35 -20.09 -19.67 17.18
N LEU A 36 -21.21 -18.96 16.94
CA LEU A 36 -21.34 -18.03 15.80
C LEU A 36 -20.39 -16.84 15.92
N VAL A 37 -20.28 -16.22 17.09
CA VAL A 37 -19.33 -15.12 17.34
C VAL A 37 -17.89 -15.58 17.17
N SER A 38 -17.57 -16.80 17.60
CA SER A 38 -16.24 -17.39 17.44
C SER A 38 -15.91 -17.61 15.95
N LEU A 39 -16.85 -18.17 15.19
CA LEU A 39 -16.68 -18.39 13.75
C LEU A 39 -16.50 -17.08 12.98
N THR A 40 -17.34 -16.08 13.27
CA THR A 40 -17.23 -14.77 12.62
C THR A 40 -15.94 -14.04 12.98
N THR A 41 -15.48 -14.16 14.24
CA THR A 41 -14.17 -13.63 14.66
C THR A 41 -13.04 -14.28 13.86
N ALA A 42 -13.08 -15.61 13.66
CA ALA A 42 -12.07 -16.30 12.85
C ALA A 42 -12.04 -15.82 11.40
N LEU A 43 -13.21 -15.62 10.78
CA LEU A 43 -13.32 -15.09 9.41
C LEU A 43 -12.80 -13.65 9.30
N VAL A 44 -13.12 -12.81 10.29
CA VAL A 44 -12.61 -11.44 10.38
C VAL A 44 -11.09 -11.42 10.52
N VAL A 45 -10.52 -12.23 11.41
CA VAL A 45 -9.07 -12.34 11.59
C VAL A 45 -8.39 -12.74 10.29
N TRP A 46 -8.95 -13.74 9.59
CA TRP A 46 -8.44 -14.15 8.28
C TRP A 46 -8.48 -12.98 7.28
N ARG A 47 -9.59 -12.24 7.19
CA ARG A 47 -9.71 -11.07 6.31
C ARG A 47 -8.68 -9.98 6.64
N ILE A 48 -8.52 -9.62 7.91
CA ILE A 48 -7.53 -8.65 8.39
C ILE A 48 -6.11 -9.06 7.98
N ASN A 49 -5.79 -10.36 8.07
CA ASN A 49 -4.48 -10.87 7.68
C ASN A 49 -4.27 -10.80 6.16
N VAL A 50 -5.28 -11.08 5.34
CA VAL A 50 -5.20 -10.91 3.88
C VAL A 50 -4.96 -9.44 3.51
N VAL A 51 -5.72 -8.52 4.11
CA VAL A 51 -5.53 -7.06 3.92
C VAL A 51 -4.13 -6.63 4.33
N GLY A 52 -3.61 -7.17 5.43
CA GLY A 52 -2.24 -6.91 5.90
C GLY A 52 -1.15 -7.47 4.98
N SER A 53 -1.32 -8.68 4.45
CA SER A 53 -0.39 -9.24 3.47
C SER A 53 -0.31 -8.36 2.22
N ASN A 54 -1.48 -7.93 1.71
CA ASN A 54 -1.54 -7.06 0.55
C ASN A 54 -0.86 -5.70 0.82
N SER A 55 -1.01 -5.12 2.01
CA SER A 55 -0.30 -3.87 2.33
C SER A 55 1.22 -4.06 2.27
N ASP A 56 1.72 -5.15 2.84
CA ASP A 56 3.15 -5.41 2.92
C ASP A 56 3.75 -5.67 1.51
N ASP A 57 3.03 -6.42 0.66
CA ASP A 57 3.43 -6.67 -0.73
C ASP A 57 3.47 -5.37 -1.56
N ILE A 58 2.50 -4.48 -1.35
CA ILE A 58 2.45 -3.18 -2.03
C ILE A 58 3.57 -2.27 -1.55
N VAL A 59 3.87 -2.23 -0.24
CA VAL A 59 5.03 -1.49 0.29
C VAL A 59 6.31 -2.00 -0.32
N HIS A 60 6.50 -3.32 -0.37
CA HIS A 60 7.69 -3.93 -0.95
C HIS A 60 7.86 -3.55 -2.42
N THR A 61 6.76 -3.60 -3.19
CA THR A 61 6.75 -3.15 -4.59
C THR A 61 7.08 -1.66 -4.72
N GLY A 62 6.49 -0.81 -3.87
CA GLY A 62 6.78 0.63 -3.85
C GLY A 62 8.24 0.94 -3.51
N LEU A 63 8.86 0.16 -2.61
CA LEU A 63 10.29 0.28 -2.30
C LEU A 63 11.16 -0.13 -3.49
N ILE A 64 10.82 -1.24 -4.17
CA ILE A 64 11.53 -1.65 -5.38
C ILE A 64 11.45 -0.56 -6.44
N ASP A 65 10.27 0.01 -6.68
CA ASP A 65 10.06 1.05 -7.68
C ASP A 65 10.81 2.34 -7.30
N ALA A 66 10.86 2.69 -6.01
CA ALA A 66 11.62 3.83 -5.52
C ALA A 66 13.14 3.64 -5.72
N ILE A 67 13.66 2.45 -5.42
CA ILE A 67 15.07 2.11 -5.62
C ILE A 67 15.40 2.17 -7.11
N LYS A 68 14.58 1.53 -7.97
CA LYS A 68 14.77 1.57 -9.42
C LYS A 68 14.79 3.01 -9.93
N LYS A 69 13.83 3.83 -9.51
CA LYS A 69 13.77 5.25 -9.88
C LYS A 69 15.05 5.99 -9.49
N GLN A 70 15.55 5.78 -8.27
CA GLN A 70 16.81 6.37 -7.83
C GLN A 70 18.01 5.85 -8.65
N THR A 71 18.04 4.56 -8.98
CA THR A 71 19.11 3.97 -9.80
C THR A 71 19.15 4.58 -11.20
N TYR A 72 18.01 4.74 -11.87
CA TYR A 72 17.94 5.41 -13.18
C TYR A 72 18.40 6.86 -13.08
N ALA A 73 17.90 7.62 -12.10
CA ALA A 73 18.33 9.01 -11.91
C ALA A 73 19.85 9.13 -11.69
N ASN A 74 20.43 8.23 -10.91
CA ASN A 74 21.88 8.19 -10.68
C ASN A 74 22.65 7.85 -11.97
N GLU A 75 22.14 6.93 -12.78
CA GLU A 75 22.74 6.56 -14.06
C GLU A 75 22.67 7.70 -15.08
N ASP A 76 21.57 8.46 -15.12
CA ASP A 76 21.43 9.63 -15.98
C ASP A 76 22.39 10.74 -15.56
N TRP A 77 22.53 11.00 -14.25
CA TRP A 77 23.56 11.91 -13.74
C TRP A 77 24.97 11.43 -14.09
N ARG A 78 25.26 10.14 -13.95
CA ARG A 78 26.56 9.55 -14.30
C ARG A 78 26.89 9.80 -15.77
N LYS A 79 25.95 9.50 -16.68
CA LYS A 79 26.10 9.74 -18.12
C LYS A 79 26.28 11.21 -18.44
N LEU A 80 25.46 12.09 -17.86
CA LEU A 80 25.57 13.54 -18.05
C LEU A 80 26.95 14.07 -17.65
N TYR A 81 27.47 13.65 -16.49
CA TYR A 81 28.80 14.07 -16.04
C TYR A 81 29.93 13.49 -16.89
N GLU A 82 29.77 12.27 -17.39
CA GLU A 82 30.70 11.64 -18.32
C GLU A 82 30.75 12.43 -19.64
N GLU A 83 29.59 12.69 -20.26
CA GLU A 83 29.45 13.53 -21.46
C GLU A 83 30.05 14.94 -21.25
N ALA A 84 29.75 15.57 -20.11
CA ALA A 84 30.27 16.90 -19.76
C ALA A 84 31.78 16.92 -19.56
N THR A 85 32.34 15.85 -18.98
CA THR A 85 33.79 15.71 -18.80
C THR A 85 34.50 15.61 -20.14
N TYR A 86 33.99 14.79 -21.05
CA TYR A 86 34.53 14.68 -22.40
C TYR A 86 34.36 15.98 -23.21
N ALA A 87 33.24 16.68 -23.06
CA ALA A 87 33.01 17.97 -23.70
C ALA A 87 33.99 19.04 -23.21
N ARG A 88 34.24 19.09 -21.90
CA ARG A 88 35.26 19.95 -21.29
C ARG A 88 36.64 19.63 -21.84
N ASP A 89 37.04 18.36 -21.81
CA ASP A 89 38.36 17.94 -22.25
C ASP A 89 38.56 18.24 -23.75
N TYR A 90 37.55 17.98 -24.58
CA TYR A 90 37.54 18.38 -25.99
C TYR A 90 37.83 19.88 -26.15
N SER A 91 37.13 20.74 -25.39
CA SER A 91 37.31 22.19 -25.48
C SER A 91 38.73 22.64 -25.09
N ILE A 92 39.31 22.03 -24.05
CA ILE A 92 40.67 22.30 -23.58
C ILE A 92 41.69 21.85 -24.62
N TYR A 93 41.60 20.62 -25.10
CA TYR A 93 42.51 20.09 -26.11
C TYR A 93 42.39 20.84 -27.43
N LEU A 94 41.18 21.26 -27.83
CA LEU A 94 40.97 22.05 -29.04
C LEU A 94 41.65 23.42 -28.93
N ALA A 95 41.52 24.10 -27.79
CA ALA A 95 42.21 25.36 -27.54
C ALA A 95 43.74 25.18 -27.56
N GLY A 96 44.25 24.11 -26.94
CA GLY A 96 45.67 23.75 -26.97
C GLY A 96 46.19 23.46 -28.38
N VAL A 97 45.44 22.67 -29.17
CA VAL A 97 45.75 22.38 -30.57
C VAL A 97 45.80 23.67 -31.39
N ARG A 98 44.82 24.57 -31.24
CA ARG A 98 44.84 25.88 -31.92
C ARG A 98 46.05 26.73 -31.53
N ALA A 99 46.45 26.72 -30.27
CA ALA A 99 47.64 27.44 -29.82
C ALA A 99 48.94 26.85 -30.40
N MET A 100 49.04 25.51 -30.47
CA MET A 100 50.17 24.81 -31.09
C MET A 100 50.22 24.96 -32.61
N GLU A 101 49.08 25.04 -33.29
CA GLU A 101 49.01 25.31 -34.73
C GLU A 101 49.52 26.73 -35.07
N ASN A 102 49.31 27.69 -34.17
CA ASN A 102 49.76 29.07 -34.33
C ASN A 102 51.21 29.31 -33.87
N SER A 103 51.90 28.26 -33.40
CA SER A 103 53.28 28.32 -32.94
C SER A 103 54.26 28.24 -34.10
N GLU A 104 55.39 28.96 -34.02
CA GLU A 104 56.49 28.87 -35.00
C GLU A 104 57.31 27.58 -34.86
N ASN A 105 57.05 26.77 -33.84
CA ASN A 105 57.76 25.51 -33.58
C ASN A 105 57.18 24.35 -34.41
N THR A 106 57.95 23.85 -35.38
CA THR A 106 57.56 22.74 -36.26
C THR A 106 57.20 21.45 -35.52
N ALA A 107 57.84 21.16 -34.38
CA ALA A 107 57.51 20.00 -33.56
C ALA A 107 56.12 20.12 -32.90
N GLN A 108 55.75 21.32 -32.47
CA GLN A 108 54.43 21.58 -31.89
C GLN A 108 53.33 21.52 -32.96
N SER A 109 53.60 22.02 -34.16
CA SER A 109 52.69 21.90 -35.31
C SER A 109 52.41 20.43 -35.68
N ALA A 110 53.45 19.58 -35.70
CA ALA A 110 53.30 18.14 -35.95
C ALA A 110 52.49 17.42 -34.84
N GLN A 111 52.71 17.79 -33.57
CA GLN A 111 51.94 17.26 -32.45
C GLN A 111 50.46 17.69 -32.53
N ALA A 112 50.18 18.94 -32.90
CA ALA A 112 48.83 19.45 -33.07
C ALA A 112 48.06 18.66 -34.15
N ALA A 113 48.70 18.37 -35.29
CA ALA A 113 48.11 17.55 -36.33
C ALA A 113 47.74 16.14 -35.84
N ASN A 114 48.60 15.52 -35.02
CA ASN A 114 48.32 14.20 -34.43
C ASN A 114 47.12 14.24 -33.48
N LEU A 115 47.10 15.19 -32.54
CA LEU A 115 45.98 15.34 -31.59
C LEU A 115 44.65 15.61 -32.29
N ARG A 116 44.69 16.42 -33.36
CA ARG A 116 43.52 16.74 -34.17
C ARG A 116 42.99 15.54 -34.96
N GLN A 117 43.88 14.66 -35.40
CA GLN A 117 43.51 13.47 -36.16
C GLN A 117 42.97 12.33 -35.27
N TYR A 118 43.54 12.11 -34.07
CA TYR A 118 43.27 10.91 -33.28
C TYR A 118 42.51 11.16 -31.97
N LEU A 119 42.87 12.22 -31.22
CA LEU A 119 42.30 12.45 -29.89
C LEU A 119 40.98 13.24 -29.96
N LEU A 120 40.99 14.39 -30.65
CA LEU A 120 39.85 15.30 -30.70
C LEU A 120 38.56 14.64 -31.22
N PRO A 121 38.57 13.83 -32.31
CA PRO A 121 37.35 13.18 -32.78
C PRO A 121 36.79 12.19 -31.75
N SER A 122 37.65 11.48 -31.03
CA SER A 122 37.26 10.51 -30.00
C SER A 122 36.59 11.21 -28.82
N LEU A 123 37.18 12.31 -28.34
CA LEU A 123 36.58 13.11 -27.26
C LEU A 123 35.24 13.73 -27.69
N GLN A 124 35.15 14.19 -28.94
CA GLN A 124 33.90 14.72 -29.48
C GLN A 124 32.80 13.66 -29.54
N LEU A 125 33.14 12.44 -29.98
CA LEU A 125 32.20 11.31 -30.01
C LEU A 125 31.72 10.93 -28.61
N LEU A 126 32.64 10.84 -27.63
CA LEU A 126 32.32 10.50 -26.25
C LEU A 126 31.53 11.61 -25.52
N SER A 127 31.65 12.85 -25.98
CA SER A 127 30.83 13.97 -25.50
C SER A 127 29.42 13.98 -26.08
N SER A 128 29.11 13.12 -27.05
CA SER A 128 27.80 13.10 -27.72
C SER A 128 26.72 12.56 -26.78
N PRO A 129 25.51 13.15 -26.78
CA PRO A 129 25.08 14.25 -27.63
C PRO A 129 25.36 15.65 -27.06
N LEU A 130 25.78 15.78 -25.80
CA LEU A 130 26.00 17.07 -25.14
C LEU A 130 26.97 18.01 -25.90
N GLY A 131 28.11 17.49 -26.34
CA GLY A 131 29.15 18.25 -27.05
C GLY A 131 28.97 18.34 -28.56
N THR A 132 27.94 17.71 -29.12
CA THR A 132 27.71 17.63 -30.57
C THR A 132 26.40 18.29 -31.00
N GLU A 133 25.36 18.26 -30.19
CA GLU A 133 24.05 18.84 -30.50
C GLU A 133 23.95 20.30 -30.01
N SER A 134 23.67 21.22 -30.93
CA SER A 134 23.54 22.66 -30.64
C SER A 134 22.40 23.00 -29.67
N LYS A 135 21.42 22.11 -29.52
CA LYS A 135 20.27 22.32 -28.61
C LYS A 135 20.70 22.36 -27.13
N TYR A 136 21.86 21.80 -26.79
CA TYR A 136 22.44 21.85 -25.45
C TYR A 136 23.52 22.94 -25.30
N LEU A 137 23.74 23.78 -26.30
CA LEU A 137 24.68 24.88 -26.22
C LEU A 137 23.93 26.16 -25.84
N LYS A 138 24.39 26.85 -24.78
CA LYS A 138 23.87 28.15 -24.36
C LYS A 138 24.49 29.27 -25.22
N ALA A 139 23.86 30.44 -25.18
CA ALA A 139 24.32 31.61 -25.94
C ALA A 139 25.72 32.10 -25.54
N ASP A 140 26.16 31.80 -24.31
CA ASP A 140 27.50 32.11 -23.80
C ASP A 140 28.55 31.06 -24.18
N GLY A 141 28.18 30.01 -24.91
CA GLY A 141 29.05 28.90 -25.30
C GLY A 141 29.22 27.81 -24.24
N SER A 142 28.55 27.92 -23.08
CA SER A 142 28.51 26.85 -22.08
C SER A 142 27.46 25.79 -22.42
N TYR A 143 27.52 24.63 -21.76
CA TYR A 143 26.56 23.55 -21.96
C TYR A 143 25.35 23.66 -21.01
N ASP A 144 24.17 23.33 -21.53
CA ASP A 144 22.91 23.23 -20.80
C ASP A 144 22.70 21.82 -20.26
N LEU A 145 23.30 21.57 -19.09
CA LEU A 145 23.23 20.28 -18.41
C LEU A 145 21.80 19.96 -17.94
N ASP A 146 21.03 20.96 -17.51
CA ASP A 146 19.67 20.76 -17.02
C ASP A 146 18.76 20.28 -18.15
N LYS A 147 18.91 20.87 -19.34
CA LYS A 147 18.19 20.42 -20.53
C LYS A 147 18.61 19.01 -20.98
N ARG A 148 19.90 18.67 -20.91
CA ARG A 148 20.37 17.31 -21.22
C ARG A 148 19.84 16.29 -20.21
N TYR A 149 19.80 16.65 -18.94
CA TYR A 149 19.21 15.81 -17.89
C TYR A 149 17.72 15.56 -18.15
N ALA A 150 16.96 16.59 -18.48
CA ALA A 150 15.54 16.46 -18.79
C ALA A 150 15.29 15.56 -20.02
N ASP A 151 16.14 15.64 -21.05
CA ASP A 151 16.05 14.74 -22.21
C ASP A 151 16.37 13.28 -21.81
N LEU A 152 17.35 13.04 -20.94
CA LEU A 152 17.67 11.70 -20.42
C LEU A 152 16.52 11.10 -19.59
N GLU A 153 15.91 11.91 -18.73
CA GLU A 153 14.74 11.53 -17.93
C GLU A 153 13.52 11.23 -18.82
N GLY A 154 13.38 11.95 -19.94
CA GLY A 154 12.31 11.76 -20.92
C GLY A 154 12.49 10.54 -21.83
N ASP A 155 13.74 10.17 -22.14
CA ASP A 155 14.05 9.04 -23.04
C ASP A 155 13.85 7.67 -22.36
N THR A 156 13.86 7.60 -21.03
CA THR A 156 13.63 6.35 -20.29
C THR A 156 12.15 6.09 -20.07
N THR A 157 11.49 5.42 -21.04
CA THR A 157 10.08 5.01 -20.93
C THR A 157 9.77 4.25 -19.64
N GLU A 158 10.70 3.45 -19.14
CA GLU A 158 10.53 2.72 -17.87
C GLU A 158 10.40 3.67 -16.67
N PHE A 159 11.12 4.79 -16.65
CA PHE A 159 11.09 5.77 -15.55
C PHE A 159 9.70 6.36 -15.34
N SER A 160 9.01 6.67 -16.44
CA SER A 160 7.64 7.22 -16.43
C SER A 160 6.59 6.23 -15.90
N THR A 161 6.87 4.92 -15.95
CA THR A 161 5.96 3.87 -15.47
C THR A 161 6.12 3.56 -13.98
N LEU A 162 7.23 3.99 -13.37
CA LEU A 162 7.49 3.77 -11.94
C LEU A 162 6.75 4.82 -11.11
N ASP A 163 5.71 4.39 -10.40
CA ASP A 163 4.95 5.23 -9.48
C ASP A 163 5.06 4.70 -8.02
N PRO A 164 6.23 4.89 -7.37
CA PRO A 164 6.41 4.45 -5.99
C PRO A 164 5.45 5.17 -5.03
N GLN A 165 5.12 6.44 -5.32
CA GLN A 165 4.26 7.24 -4.46
C GLN A 165 2.82 6.71 -4.46
N GLY A 166 2.26 6.41 -5.64
CA GLY A 166 0.95 5.78 -5.74
C GLY A 166 0.90 4.41 -5.05
N LYS A 167 1.97 3.61 -5.10
CA LYS A 167 2.06 2.36 -4.33
C LYS A 167 2.05 2.61 -2.83
N PHE A 168 2.84 3.55 -2.32
CA PHE A 168 2.83 3.88 -0.89
C PHE A 168 1.49 4.44 -0.41
N ASP A 169 0.82 5.25 -1.22
CA ASP A 169 -0.50 5.78 -0.87
C ASP A 169 -1.57 4.70 -0.88
N LEU A 170 -1.50 3.75 -1.82
CA LEU A 170 -2.34 2.56 -1.81
C LEU A 170 -2.08 1.71 -0.55
N ALA A 171 -0.81 1.45 -0.19
CA ALA A 171 -0.47 0.72 1.03
C ALA A 171 -0.99 1.40 2.30
N LYS A 172 -0.90 2.73 2.40
CA LYS A 172 -1.49 3.49 3.51
C LYS A 172 -3.00 3.26 3.62
N SER A 173 -3.71 3.12 2.50
CA SER A 173 -5.13 2.79 2.50
C SER A 173 -5.40 1.42 3.14
N TYR A 174 -4.59 0.40 2.83
CA TYR A 174 -4.70 -0.93 3.43
C TYR A 174 -4.33 -0.94 4.92
N PHE A 175 -3.28 -0.22 5.33
CA PHE A 175 -2.95 -0.05 6.75
C PHE A 175 -4.07 0.64 7.54
N SER A 176 -4.70 1.65 6.94
CA SER A 176 -5.85 2.33 7.54
C SER A 176 -7.03 1.37 7.69
N GLN A 177 -7.36 0.60 6.65
CA GLN A 177 -8.40 -0.43 6.70
C GLN A 177 -8.13 -1.42 7.84
N LYS A 178 -6.93 -2.00 7.91
CA LYS A 178 -6.52 -2.94 8.96
C LYS A 178 -6.70 -2.34 10.36
N ARG A 179 -6.33 -1.07 10.55
CA ARG A 179 -6.47 -0.37 11.83
C ARG A 179 -7.95 -0.20 12.23
N TRP A 180 -8.81 0.13 11.28
CA TRP A 180 -10.25 0.26 11.54
C TRP A 180 -10.95 -1.07 11.74
N GLU A 181 -10.56 -2.13 11.02
CA GLU A 181 -11.05 -3.50 11.23
C GLU A 181 -10.64 -4.05 12.60
N SER A 182 -9.47 -3.67 13.11
CA SER A 182 -9.03 -4.07 14.45
C SER A 182 -9.97 -3.57 15.56
N ILE A 183 -10.62 -2.41 15.38
CA ILE A 183 -11.65 -1.92 16.31
C ILE A 183 -12.87 -2.84 16.29
N GLY A 184 -13.28 -3.32 15.11
CA GLY A 184 -14.35 -4.31 14.99
C GLY A 184 -14.02 -5.62 15.71
N LEU A 185 -12.76 -6.05 15.66
CA LEU A 185 -12.31 -7.26 16.36
C LEU A 185 -12.38 -7.09 17.88
N ILE A 186 -12.06 -5.90 18.40
CA ILE A 186 -12.26 -5.57 19.82
C ILE A 186 -13.75 -5.66 20.19
N LEU A 187 -14.66 -5.15 19.35
CA LEU A 187 -16.09 -5.26 19.59
C LEU A 187 -16.55 -6.73 19.65
N LEU A 188 -16.07 -7.59 18.75
CA LEU A 188 -16.38 -9.02 18.77
C LEU A 188 -15.86 -9.71 20.04
N ALA A 189 -14.63 -9.38 20.48
CA ALA A 189 -14.07 -9.90 21.72
C ALA A 189 -14.88 -9.48 22.96
N VAL A 190 -15.29 -8.21 23.01
CA VAL A 190 -16.16 -7.70 24.09
C VAL A 190 -17.53 -8.38 24.05
N SER A 191 -18.11 -8.60 22.87
CA SER A 191 -19.36 -9.36 22.73
C SER A 191 -19.22 -10.79 23.28
N LEU A 192 -18.14 -11.49 22.93
CA LEU A 192 -17.87 -12.84 23.43
C LEU A 192 -17.76 -12.86 24.97
N LEU A 193 -17.11 -11.86 25.56
CA LEU A 193 -17.02 -11.70 27.00
C LEU A 193 -18.41 -11.58 27.64
N TRP A 194 -19.30 -10.74 27.08
CA TRP A 194 -20.65 -10.59 27.62
C TRP A 194 -21.52 -11.84 27.44
N LEU A 195 -21.39 -12.53 26.31
CA LEU A 195 -22.11 -13.78 26.05
C LEU A 195 -21.66 -14.91 26.99
N THR A 196 -20.35 -15.06 27.21
CA THR A 196 -19.82 -16.04 28.18
C THR A 196 -20.20 -15.69 29.62
N LEU A 197 -20.24 -14.41 29.99
CA LEU A 197 -20.73 -13.98 31.31
C LEU A 197 -22.21 -14.33 31.54
N SER A 198 -23.01 -14.41 30.47
CA SER A 198 -24.42 -14.76 30.56
C SER A 198 -24.65 -16.21 31.04
N GLU A 199 -23.70 -17.12 30.80
CA GLU A 199 -23.76 -18.51 31.25
C GLU A 199 -23.58 -18.65 32.78
N ILE A 200 -22.84 -17.72 33.40
CA ILE A 200 -22.40 -17.83 34.80
C ILE A 200 -23.32 -17.02 35.75
N THR A 201 -24.15 -16.12 35.21
CA THR A 201 -24.93 -15.15 36.00
C THR A 201 -26.33 -15.65 36.37
N SER A 202 -26.98 -14.95 37.32
CA SER A 202 -28.35 -15.26 37.77
C SER A 202 -29.39 -15.02 36.65
N LYS A 203 -30.53 -15.72 36.67
CA LYS A 203 -31.55 -15.73 35.59
C LYS A 203 -31.92 -14.34 35.03
N TRP A 204 -32.07 -13.32 35.88
CA TRP A 204 -32.35 -11.95 35.43
C TRP A 204 -31.14 -11.29 34.75
N MET A 205 -29.96 -11.44 35.34
CA MET A 205 -28.70 -10.91 34.78
C MET A 205 -28.29 -11.62 33.49
N THR A 206 -28.61 -12.90 33.33
CA THR A 206 -28.40 -13.66 32.09
C THR A 206 -29.07 -12.98 30.89
N SER A 207 -30.32 -12.52 31.04
CA SER A 207 -31.05 -11.88 29.94
C SER A 207 -30.43 -10.52 29.57
N VAL A 208 -30.00 -9.74 30.56
CA VAL A 208 -29.37 -8.42 30.34
C VAL A 208 -28.01 -8.57 29.65
N THR A 209 -27.17 -9.48 30.14
CA THR A 209 -25.82 -9.75 29.60
C THR A 209 -25.88 -10.34 28.20
N LEU A 210 -26.85 -11.23 27.93
CA LEU A 210 -27.12 -11.75 26.58
C LEU A 210 -27.50 -10.63 25.61
N LEU A 211 -28.46 -9.77 25.98
CA LEU A 211 -28.87 -8.64 25.13
C LEU A 211 -27.73 -7.67 24.85
N LEU A 212 -26.89 -7.38 25.86
CA LEU A 212 -25.69 -6.56 25.70
C LEU A 212 -24.69 -7.22 24.74
N GLY A 213 -24.37 -8.50 24.95
CA GLY A 213 -23.45 -9.25 24.10
C GLY A 213 -23.92 -9.32 22.65
N LEU A 214 -25.22 -9.55 22.42
CA LEU A 214 -25.83 -9.57 21.10
C LEU A 214 -25.85 -8.18 20.45
N GLY A 215 -26.15 -7.13 21.22
CA GLY A 215 -26.12 -5.75 20.71
C GLY A 215 -24.73 -5.34 20.24
N ILE A 216 -23.70 -5.65 21.04
CA ILE A 216 -22.30 -5.36 20.69
C ILE A 216 -21.86 -6.20 19.48
N TYR A 217 -22.29 -7.47 19.39
CA TYR A 217 -22.04 -8.30 18.22
C TYR A 217 -22.58 -7.66 16.93
N MET A 218 -23.86 -7.27 16.94
CA MET A 218 -24.49 -6.63 15.79
C MET A 218 -23.81 -5.31 15.42
N ALA A 219 -23.43 -4.49 16.42
CA ALA A 219 -22.65 -3.28 16.18
C ALA A 219 -21.29 -3.59 15.53
N GLY A 220 -20.61 -4.65 15.96
CA GLY A 220 -19.38 -5.14 15.36
C GLY A 220 -19.55 -5.55 13.90
N LEU A 221 -20.61 -6.30 13.58
CA LEU A 221 -20.92 -6.68 12.19
C LEU A 221 -21.20 -5.47 11.30
N ILE A 222 -22.02 -4.52 11.78
CA ILE A 222 -22.31 -3.28 11.05
C ILE A 222 -21.03 -2.48 10.83
N TRP A 223 -20.15 -2.43 11.84
CA TRP A 223 -18.86 -1.77 11.74
C TRP A 223 -17.99 -2.37 10.63
N PHE A 224 -17.88 -3.70 10.56
CA PHE A 224 -17.13 -4.37 9.48
C PHE A 224 -17.68 -4.04 8.10
N ILE A 225 -18.99 -4.09 7.93
CA ILE A 225 -19.65 -3.76 6.66
C ILE A 225 -19.39 -2.29 6.29
N ALA A 226 -19.47 -1.38 7.25
CA ALA A 226 -19.23 0.04 7.03
C ALA A 226 -17.77 0.33 6.63
N VAL A 227 -16.80 -0.28 7.33
CA VAL A 227 -15.38 -0.13 7.01
C VAL A 227 -15.07 -0.71 5.64
N GLU A 228 -15.45 -1.96 5.37
CA GLU A 228 -15.22 -2.59 4.06
C GLU A 228 -15.90 -1.80 2.94
N GLY A 229 -17.14 -1.35 3.13
CA GLY A 229 -17.87 -0.53 2.16
C GLY A 229 -17.18 0.81 1.86
N LEU A 230 -16.69 1.49 2.90
CA LEU A 230 -15.96 2.76 2.75
C LEU A 230 -14.66 2.57 1.96
N PHE A 231 -13.88 1.53 2.29
CA PHE A 231 -12.61 1.26 1.61
C PHE A 231 -12.79 0.70 0.20
N PHE A 232 -13.85 -0.07 -0.04
CA PHE A 232 -14.22 -0.53 -1.38
C PHE A 232 -14.60 0.65 -2.29
N LEU A 233 -15.39 1.59 -1.78
CA LEU A 233 -15.75 2.81 -2.51
C LEU A 233 -14.56 3.73 -2.75
N SER A 234 -13.68 3.90 -1.75
CA SER A 234 -12.51 4.78 -1.89
C SER A 234 -11.46 4.26 -2.87
N ARG A 235 -11.40 2.93 -3.10
CA ARG A 235 -10.54 2.30 -4.11
C ARG A 235 -11.19 2.20 -5.51
N GLY A 236 -12.38 2.78 -5.70
CA GLY A 236 -13.08 2.73 -6.99
C GLY A 236 -13.65 1.36 -7.35
N GLY A 237 -13.91 0.52 -6.34
CA GLY A 237 -14.49 -0.82 -6.53
C GLY A 237 -13.48 -1.92 -6.88
N ALA A 238 -12.18 -1.65 -6.80
CA ALA A 238 -11.15 -2.68 -6.88
C ALA A 238 -10.99 -3.37 -5.51
N LEU A 239 -11.23 -4.69 -5.48
CA LEU A 239 -10.95 -5.57 -4.32
C LEU A 239 -9.48 -6.01 -4.32
#